data_AF-A0AAN4UDR6-F1
#
_entry.id   AF-A0AAN4UDR6-F1
#
_cell.length_a   1.000
_cell.length_b   1.000
_cell.length_c   1.000
_cell.angle_alpha   90.00
_cell.angle_beta   90.00
_cell.angle_gamma   90.00
#
_symmetry.space_group_name_H-M   'P 1'
#
loop_
_entity.id
_entity.type
_entity.pdbx_description
1 polymer ?
#
loop_
_entity_poly.entity_id
_entity_poly.type
_entity_poly.pdbx_seq_one_letter_code
_entity_poly.pdbx_strand_id
1 'polypeptide(L)'
;MDKFVNYLTNTAAPYMKKFVERPWVASIAGSMQKIIPFILAGSMIFLYDVVRTYVSVLPDLTNISNFTFGMLGILISYMVSSEAMENLEHPQYVQMAGLTSIATFLININPSIDDSGIFSVQFERFGATGLLVGMLTGILVAIVFNLWAKLHLLEGSNVPDFLVGWINTIIPT
;
A
#
# COMPACT_ATOMS: atom_id res chain seq x y z
N MET A 1 -31.33 -14.18 -22.49
CA MET A 1 -29.91 -13.80 -22.45
C MET A 1 -29.72 -12.31 -22.73
N ASP A 2 -30.40 -11.76 -23.75
CA ASP A 2 -30.21 -10.37 -24.19
C ASP A 2 -30.66 -9.30 -23.20
N LYS A 3 -31.72 -9.54 -22.41
CA LYS A 3 -32.12 -8.62 -21.32
C LYS A 3 -31.07 -8.54 -20.20
N PHE A 4 -30.41 -9.66 -19.89
CA PHE A 4 -29.37 -9.72 -18.88
C PHE A 4 -28.08 -9.05 -19.36
N VAL A 5 -27.66 -9.33 -20.61
CA VAL A 5 -26.52 -8.65 -21.24
C VAL A 5 -26.80 -7.15 -21.37
N ASN A 6 -27.99 -6.74 -21.82
CA ASN A 6 -28.36 -5.32 -21.88
C ASN A 6 -28.38 -4.64 -20.51
N TYR A 7 -28.83 -5.33 -19.45
CA TYR A 7 -28.77 -4.79 -18.09
C TYR A 7 -27.32 -4.66 -17.59
N LEU A 8 -26.47 -5.67 -17.86
CA LEU A 8 -25.07 -5.62 -17.50
C LEU A 8 -24.34 -4.48 -18.21
N THR A 9 -24.54 -4.32 -19.52
CA THR A 9 -23.84 -3.33 -20.33
C THR A 9 -24.36 -1.91 -20.10
N ASN A 10 -25.69 -1.72 -20.04
CA ASN A 10 -26.27 -0.38 -20.02
C ASN A 10 -26.56 0.15 -18.61
N THR A 11 -26.54 -0.71 -17.59
CA THR A 11 -26.86 -0.33 -16.21
C THR A 11 -25.73 -0.71 -15.27
N ALA A 12 -25.42 -2.00 -15.11
CA ALA A 12 -24.46 -2.45 -14.11
C ALA A 12 -23.02 -1.93 -14.37
N ALA A 13 -22.53 -2.04 -15.61
CA ALA A 13 -21.20 -1.60 -16.00
C ALA A 13 -20.95 -0.09 -15.80
N PRO A 14 -21.83 0.83 -16.26
CA PRO A 14 -21.61 2.26 -16.03
C PRO A 14 -21.70 2.65 -14.55
N TYR A 15 -22.58 2.04 -13.75
CA TYR A 15 -22.60 2.26 -12.30
C TYR A 15 -21.32 1.79 -11.63
N MET A 16 -20.83 0.60 -12.01
CA MET A 16 -19.57 0.05 -11.48
C MET A 16 -18.39 0.93 -11.84
N LYS A 17 -18.33 1.41 -13.09
CA LYS A 17 -17.29 2.32 -13.57
C LYS A 17 -17.23 3.58 -12.72
N LYS A 18 -18.38 4.25 -12.50
CA LYS A 18 -18.44 5.46 -11.66
C LYS A 18 -18.07 5.20 -10.19
N PHE A 19 -18.29 3.99 -9.69
CA PHE A 19 -17.87 3.61 -8.34
C PHE A 19 -16.35 3.43 -8.25
N VAL A 20 -15.76 2.71 -9.20
CA VAL A 20 -14.31 2.45 -9.25
C VAL A 20 -13.52 3.72 -9.55
N GLU A 21 -14.07 4.66 -10.33
CA GLU A 21 -13.44 5.95 -10.64
C GLU A 21 -13.35 6.92 -9.44
N ARG A 22 -13.99 6.63 -8.30
CA ARG A 22 -13.84 7.46 -7.10
C ARG A 22 -12.38 7.40 -6.63
N PRO A 23 -11.71 8.54 -6.37
CA PRO A 23 -10.28 8.57 -6.04
C PRO A 23 -9.86 7.54 -4.99
N TRP A 24 -10.57 7.45 -3.87
CA TRP A 24 -10.29 6.48 -2.80
C TRP A 24 -10.43 5.00 -3.23
N VAL A 25 -11.44 4.69 -4.05
CA VAL A 25 -11.66 3.32 -4.55
C VAL A 25 -10.65 2.98 -5.63
N ALA A 26 -10.38 3.94 -6.53
CA ALA A 26 -9.35 3.86 -7.54
C ALA A 26 -7.97 3.61 -6.91
N SER A 27 -7.68 4.24 -5.77
CA SER A 27 -6.39 4.06 -5.09
C SER A 27 -6.19 2.66 -4.56
N ILE A 28 -7.23 2.08 -3.94
CA ILE A 28 -7.16 0.69 -3.46
C ILE A 28 -7.02 -0.25 -4.65
N ALA A 29 -7.84 -0.08 -5.70
CA ALA A 29 -7.81 -0.94 -6.87
C ALA A 29 -6.49 -0.84 -7.65
N GLY A 30 -5.95 0.36 -7.82
CA GLY A 30 -4.66 0.62 -8.47
C GLY A 30 -3.51 0.01 -7.68
N SER A 31 -3.51 0.18 -6.37
CA SER A 31 -2.51 -0.43 -5.47
C SER A 31 -2.51 -1.95 -5.56
N MET A 32 -3.69 -2.57 -5.54
CA MET A 32 -3.83 -4.02 -5.68
C MET A 32 -3.27 -4.52 -7.02
N GLN A 33 -3.46 -3.75 -8.11
CA GLN A 33 -2.88 -4.09 -9.41
C GLN A 33 -1.36 -3.95 -9.42
N LYS A 34 -0.82 -2.89 -8.80
CA LYS A 34 0.63 -2.64 -8.72
C LYS A 34 1.38 -3.71 -7.93
N ILE A 35 0.74 -4.40 -6.98
CA ILE A 35 1.37 -5.49 -6.21
C ILE A 35 1.29 -6.88 -6.87
N ILE A 36 0.54 -7.05 -7.97
CA ILE A 36 0.40 -8.35 -8.66
C ILE A 36 1.76 -8.96 -9.02
N PRO A 37 2.76 -8.22 -9.55
CA PRO A 37 4.08 -8.79 -9.85
C PRO A 37 4.76 -9.41 -8.63
N PHE A 38 4.61 -8.82 -7.44
CA PHE A 38 5.15 -9.36 -6.19
C PHE A 38 4.43 -10.64 -5.76
N ILE A 39 3.10 -10.68 -5.90
CA ILE A 39 2.31 -11.89 -5.63
C ILE A 39 2.75 -13.03 -6.55
N LEU A 40 2.90 -12.76 -7.85
CA LEU A 40 3.28 -13.75 -8.85
C LEU A 40 4.73 -14.23 -8.66
N ALA A 41 5.65 -13.34 -8.30
CA ALA A 41 7.03 -13.69 -8.02
C ALA A 41 7.12 -14.66 -6.83
N GLY A 42 6.44 -14.35 -5.71
CA GLY A 42 6.44 -15.21 -4.53
C GLY A 42 5.75 -16.56 -4.77
N SER A 43 4.65 -16.59 -5.54
CA SER A 43 3.94 -17.83 -5.85
C SER A 43 4.73 -18.76 -6.76
N MET A 44 5.52 -18.22 -7.70
CA MET A 44 6.42 -19.01 -8.54
C MET A 44 7.50 -19.72 -7.72
N ILE A 45 8.05 -19.03 -6.71
CA ILE A 45 9.03 -19.62 -5.79
C ILE A 45 8.38 -20.70 -4.92
N PHE A 46 7.13 -20.49 -4.50
CA PHE A 46 6.37 -21.51 -3.77
C PHE A 46 6.18 -22.79 -4.60
N LEU A 47 5.88 -22.67 -5.91
CA LEU A 47 5.82 -23.81 -6.82
C LEU A 47 7.19 -24.48 -7.00
N TYR A 48 8.26 -23.70 -7.07
CA TYR A 48 9.63 -24.21 -7.13
C TYR A 48 9.99 -25.03 -5.87
N ASP A 49 9.61 -24.57 -4.68
CA ASP A 49 9.89 -25.27 -3.42
C ASP A 49 9.15 -26.62 -3.33
N VAL A 50 7.94 -26.71 -3.91
CA VAL A 50 7.24 -27.99 -4.06
C VAL A 50 8.05 -28.96 -4.93
N VAL A 51 8.63 -28.49 -6.04
CA VAL A 51 9.49 -29.33 -6.91
C VAL A 51 10.79 -29.72 -6.20
N ARG A 52 11.39 -28.79 -5.43
CA ARG A 52 12.60 -29.04 -4.63
C ARG A 52 12.42 -30.17 -3.62
N THR A 53 11.19 -30.40 -3.12
CA THR A 53 10.89 -31.52 -2.22
C THR A 53 11.18 -32.88 -2.88
N TYR A 54 11.10 -32.97 -4.22
CA TYR A 54 11.44 -34.17 -4.98
C TYR A 54 12.87 -34.17 -5.55
N VAL A 55 13.52 -33.00 -5.63
CA VAL A 55 14.87 -32.84 -6.21
C VAL A 55 15.77 -32.05 -5.23
N SER A 56 16.48 -32.77 -4.37
CA SER A 56 17.27 -32.22 -3.26
C SER A 56 18.55 -31.47 -3.65
N VAL A 57 18.95 -31.48 -4.93
CA VAL A 57 20.09 -30.73 -5.47
C VAL A 57 19.79 -29.23 -5.64
N LEU A 58 18.51 -28.85 -5.65
CA LEU A 58 18.09 -27.48 -5.94
C LEU A 58 18.34 -26.53 -4.75
N PRO A 59 18.82 -25.29 -4.99
CA PRO A 59 19.07 -24.30 -3.94
C PRO A 59 17.77 -23.86 -3.25
N ASP A 60 17.87 -23.44 -1.99
CA ASP A 60 16.74 -22.91 -1.23
C ASP A 60 16.47 -21.45 -1.61
N LEU A 61 15.25 -21.16 -2.07
CA LEU A 61 14.81 -19.82 -2.48
C LEU A 61 13.72 -19.26 -1.56
N THR A 62 13.45 -19.90 -0.41
CA THR A 62 12.39 -19.49 0.54
C THR A 62 12.50 -18.02 0.97
N ASN A 63 13.72 -17.48 1.06
CA ASN A 63 13.90 -16.05 1.37
C ASN A 63 13.28 -15.13 0.31
N ILE A 64 13.28 -15.52 -0.97
CA ILE A 64 12.67 -14.71 -2.02
C ILE A 64 11.14 -14.68 -1.85
N SER A 65 10.50 -15.82 -1.53
CA SER A 65 9.05 -15.86 -1.29
C SER A 65 8.66 -15.11 -0.01
N ASN A 66 9.47 -15.20 1.05
CA ASN A 66 9.26 -14.47 2.30
C ASN A 66 9.31 -12.95 2.10
N PHE A 67 10.32 -12.42 1.39
CA PHE A 67 10.46 -10.98 1.18
C PHE A 67 9.66 -10.42 -0.01
N THR A 68 8.85 -11.26 -0.68
CA THR A 68 7.90 -10.84 -1.71
C THR A 68 6.47 -11.02 -1.20
N PHE A 69 5.91 -12.22 -1.31
CA PHE A 69 4.56 -12.55 -0.88
C PHE A 69 4.40 -12.43 0.66
N GLY A 70 5.44 -12.80 1.42
CA GLY A 70 5.42 -12.70 2.88
C GLY A 70 5.49 -11.27 3.43
N MET A 71 5.70 -10.26 2.60
CA MET A 71 5.74 -8.84 2.99
C MET A 71 4.64 -7.99 2.33
N LEU A 72 3.58 -8.61 1.80
CA LEU A 72 2.53 -7.88 1.10
C LEU A 72 1.81 -6.83 1.95
N GLY A 73 1.68 -7.03 3.26
CA GLY A 73 1.04 -6.08 4.17
C GLY A 73 1.75 -4.74 4.28
N ILE A 74 3.09 -4.76 4.32
CA ILE A 74 3.89 -3.52 4.33
C ILE A 74 3.94 -2.88 2.94
N LEU A 75 4.05 -3.68 1.88
CA LEU A 75 4.07 -3.19 0.50
C LEU A 75 2.73 -2.52 0.14
N ILE A 76 1.60 -3.11 0.51
CA ILE A 76 0.28 -2.55 0.21
C ILE A 76 0.02 -1.25 1.00
N SER A 77 0.59 -1.09 2.20
CA SER A 77 0.41 0.14 2.98
C SER A 77 1.00 1.34 2.22
N TYR A 78 2.24 1.20 1.72
CA TYR A 78 2.90 2.20 0.88
C TYR A 78 2.11 2.45 -0.41
N MET A 79 1.71 1.38 -1.11
CA MET A 79 1.03 1.52 -2.41
C MET A 79 -0.29 2.25 -2.25
N VAL A 80 -1.08 1.92 -1.22
CA VAL A 80 -2.38 2.56 -1.00
C VAL A 80 -2.26 4.04 -0.68
N SER A 81 -1.31 4.46 0.17
CA SER A 81 -1.15 5.89 0.46
C SER A 81 -0.55 6.67 -0.71
N SER A 82 0.44 6.12 -1.40
CA SER A 82 1.03 6.74 -2.59
C SER A 82 0.02 6.90 -3.74
N GLU A 83 -0.75 5.85 -4.04
CA GLU A 83 -1.82 5.90 -5.05
C GLU A 83 -2.96 6.85 -4.65
N ALA A 84 -3.27 6.96 -3.35
CA ALA A 84 -4.21 7.95 -2.85
C ALA A 84 -3.75 9.37 -3.10
N MET A 85 -2.47 9.68 -2.91
CA MET A 85 -1.94 11.02 -3.21
C MET A 85 -1.92 11.33 -4.70
N GLU A 86 -1.65 10.35 -5.57
CA GLU A 86 -1.76 10.54 -7.03
C GLU A 86 -3.22 10.82 -7.44
N ASN A 87 -4.17 10.00 -7.00
CA ASN A 87 -5.59 10.13 -7.36
C ASN A 87 -6.29 11.33 -6.72
N LEU A 88 -5.73 11.88 -5.63
CA LEU A 88 -6.23 13.11 -4.97
C LEU A 88 -5.54 14.38 -5.48
N GLU A 89 -4.75 14.28 -6.56
CA GLU A 89 -4.07 15.43 -7.20
C GLU A 89 -3.03 16.11 -6.27
N HIS A 90 -2.33 15.30 -5.48
CA HIS A 90 -1.31 15.73 -4.52
C HIS A 90 0.05 15.04 -4.75
N PRO A 91 0.63 15.14 -5.96
CA PRO A 91 1.85 14.40 -6.34
C PRO A 91 3.06 14.71 -5.43
N GLN A 92 3.13 15.91 -4.86
CA GLN A 92 4.21 16.32 -3.95
C GLN A 92 4.27 15.50 -2.66
N TYR A 93 3.16 14.85 -2.28
CA TYR A 93 3.07 14.07 -1.05
C TYR A 93 3.17 12.56 -1.26
N VAL A 94 3.25 12.07 -2.51
CA VAL A 94 3.21 10.63 -2.85
C VAL A 94 4.27 9.83 -2.09
N GLN A 95 5.53 10.27 -2.17
CA GLN A 95 6.65 9.55 -1.55
C GLN A 95 6.56 9.61 -0.02
N MET A 96 6.25 10.77 0.55
CA MET A 96 6.21 10.96 1.99
C MET A 96 5.02 10.23 2.61
N ALA A 97 3.81 10.36 2.05
CA ALA A 97 2.65 9.58 2.51
C ALA A 97 2.88 8.06 2.38
N GLY A 98 3.58 7.62 1.34
CA GLY A 98 4.05 6.25 1.17
C GLY A 98 4.92 5.78 2.34
N LEU A 99 6.02 6.49 2.59
CA LEU A 99 6.98 6.15 3.64
C LEU A 99 6.38 6.26 5.04
N THR A 100 5.57 7.29 5.30
CA THR A 100 4.83 7.45 6.57
C THR A 100 3.90 6.26 6.79
N SER A 101 3.19 5.81 5.75
CA SER A 101 2.33 4.62 5.86
C SER A 101 3.09 3.37 6.27
N ILE A 102 4.32 3.18 5.78
CA ILE A 102 5.18 2.06 6.21
C ILE A 102 5.47 2.18 7.71
N ALA A 103 5.89 3.36 8.19
CA ALA A 103 6.18 3.57 9.60
C ALA A 103 4.94 3.35 10.48
N THR A 104 3.80 3.91 10.08
CA THR A 104 2.52 3.70 10.78
C THR A 104 2.09 2.23 10.75
N PHE A 105 2.36 1.51 9.67
CA PHE A 105 2.05 0.08 9.57
C PHE A 105 2.86 -0.72 10.59
N LEU A 106 4.16 -0.43 10.73
CA LEU A 106 5.02 -1.09 11.72
C LEU A 106 4.52 -0.87 13.17
N ILE A 107 3.90 0.27 13.45
CA ILE A 107 3.24 0.53 14.74
C ILE A 107 1.96 -0.31 14.87
N ASN A 108 1.15 -0.38 13.80
CA ASN A 108 -0.16 -1.03 13.80
C ASN A 108 -0.09 -2.57 13.79
N ILE A 109 1.04 -3.17 13.45
CA ILE A 109 1.26 -4.62 13.56
C ILE A 109 1.64 -5.05 14.98
N ASN A 110 1.25 -4.29 16.02
CA ASN A 110 1.55 -4.52 17.45
C ASN A 110 2.88 -5.25 17.70
N PRO A 111 4.02 -4.60 17.45
CA PRO A 111 5.32 -5.17 17.77
C PRO A 111 5.50 -5.26 19.29
N SER A 112 6.24 -6.25 19.76
CA SER A 112 6.71 -6.33 21.15
C SER A 112 8.14 -5.81 21.24
N ILE A 113 8.37 -4.90 22.18
CA ILE A 113 9.69 -4.42 22.56
C ILE A 113 9.98 -5.00 23.95
N ASP A 114 11.02 -5.82 24.06
CA ASP A 114 11.42 -6.40 25.35
C ASP A 114 12.22 -5.41 26.20
N ASP A 115 12.54 -5.80 27.44
CA ASP A 115 13.33 -4.97 28.38
C ASP A 115 14.77 -4.69 27.87
N SER A 116 15.23 -5.43 26.86
CA SER A 116 16.52 -5.20 26.19
C SER A 116 16.41 -4.28 24.97
N GLY A 117 15.21 -3.79 24.66
CA GLY A 117 14.93 -2.93 23.50
C GLY A 117 14.83 -3.68 22.16
N ILE A 118 14.70 -5.00 22.17
CA ILE A 118 14.60 -5.80 20.94
C ILE A 118 13.18 -5.68 20.37
N PHE A 119 13.10 -5.14 19.16
CA PHE A 119 11.88 -5.13 18.36
C PHE A 119 11.61 -6.54 17.81
N SER A 120 10.47 -7.11 18.18
CA SER A 120 10.03 -8.43 17.73
C SER A 120 8.59 -8.39 17.24
N VAL A 121 8.34 -9.07 16.12
CA VAL A 121 7.02 -9.19 15.53
C VAL A 121 6.96 -10.50 14.75
N GLN A 122 5.81 -11.17 14.80
CA GLN A 122 5.60 -12.39 14.03
C GLN A 122 5.62 -12.07 12.54
N PHE A 123 6.46 -12.78 11.78
CA PHE A 123 6.67 -12.51 10.35
C PHE A 123 5.38 -12.54 9.53
N GLU A 124 4.43 -13.41 9.88
CA GLU A 124 3.12 -13.52 9.21
C GLU A 124 2.33 -12.21 9.22
N ARG A 125 2.56 -11.33 10.20
CA ARG A 125 1.90 -10.02 10.29
C ARG A 125 2.40 -9.02 9.25
N PHE A 126 3.51 -9.29 8.58
CA PHE A 126 3.93 -8.54 7.38
C PHE A 126 3.27 -9.06 6.10
N GLY A 127 2.76 -10.29 6.10
CA GLY A 127 2.22 -10.95 4.93
C GLY A 127 0.70 -10.81 4.83
N ALA A 128 0.02 -11.91 4.50
CA ALA A 128 -1.42 -11.94 4.30
C ALA A 128 -2.22 -11.48 5.53
N THR A 129 -1.79 -11.84 6.74
CA THR A 129 -2.44 -11.42 7.99
C THR A 129 -2.39 -9.90 8.19
N GLY A 130 -1.32 -9.26 7.73
CA GLY A 130 -1.15 -7.80 7.78
C GLY A 130 -1.82 -7.03 6.65
N LEU A 131 -2.29 -7.69 5.59
CA LEU A 131 -2.74 -7.03 4.36
C LEU A 131 -3.86 -6.01 4.62
N LEU A 132 -4.88 -6.39 5.38
CA LEU A 132 -5.99 -5.50 5.73
C LEU A 132 -5.51 -4.31 6.59
N VAL A 133 -4.62 -4.58 7.55
CA VAL A 133 -4.03 -3.53 8.40
C VAL A 133 -3.22 -2.55 7.57
N GLY A 134 -2.45 -3.05 6.59
CA GLY A 134 -1.70 -2.24 5.62
C GLY A 134 -2.60 -1.33 4.81
N MET A 135 -3.67 -1.87 4.21
CA MET A 135 -4.62 -1.08 3.44
C MET A 135 -5.30 0.01 4.27
N LEU A 136 -5.79 -0.33 5.47
CA LEU A 136 -6.43 0.65 6.36
C LEU A 136 -5.45 1.72 6.81
N THR A 137 -4.20 1.33 7.11
CA THR A 137 -3.14 2.27 7.49
C THR A 137 -2.80 3.22 6.35
N GLY A 138 -2.69 2.70 5.12
CA GLY A 138 -2.47 3.51 3.91
C GLY A 138 -3.56 4.54 3.70
N ILE A 139 -4.83 4.15 3.85
CA ILE A 139 -5.97 5.07 3.74
C ILE A 139 -5.93 6.13 4.84
N LEU A 140 -5.68 5.74 6.09
CA LEU A 140 -5.62 6.67 7.23
C LEU A 140 -4.54 7.73 7.03
N VAL A 141 -3.33 7.32 6.66
CA VAL A 141 -2.23 8.25 6.36
C VAL A 141 -2.59 9.16 5.18
N ALA A 142 -3.16 8.60 4.12
CA ALA A 142 -3.61 9.40 2.98
C ALA A 142 -4.68 10.44 3.36
N ILE A 143 -5.59 10.14 4.29
CA ILE A 143 -6.57 11.11 4.80
C ILE A 143 -5.85 12.27 5.50
N VAL A 144 -4.87 11.98 6.36
CA VAL A 144 -4.11 13.02 7.07
C VAL A 144 -3.38 13.93 6.09
N PHE A 145 -2.66 13.36 5.14
CA PHE A 145 -1.94 14.14 4.11
C PHE A 145 -2.89 14.95 3.22
N ASN A 146 -4.03 14.39 2.82
CA ASN A 146 -5.05 15.10 2.03
C ASN A 146 -5.69 16.26 2.81
N LEU A 147 -5.92 16.10 4.11
CA LEU A 147 -6.41 17.21 4.95
C LEU A 147 -5.37 18.31 5.05
N TRP A 148 -4.10 17.94 5.27
CA TRP A 148 -2.98 18.90 5.32
C TRP A 148 -2.81 19.66 4.00
N ALA A 149 -2.83 18.95 2.87
CA ALA A 149 -2.70 19.53 1.55
C ALA A 149 -3.73 20.63 1.27
N LYS A 150 -4.97 20.46 1.75
CA LYS A 150 -6.08 21.41 1.56
C LYS A 150 -6.02 22.66 2.43
N LEU A 151 -5.16 22.70 3.45
CA LEU A 151 -5.06 23.85 4.35
C LEU A 151 -4.27 25.02 3.74
N HIS A 152 -3.45 24.78 2.70
CA HIS A 152 -2.68 25.80 1.97
C HIS A 152 -1.91 26.80 2.88
N LEU A 153 -1.49 26.38 4.08
CA LEU A 153 -1.01 27.26 5.16
C LEU A 153 0.23 28.11 4.82
N LEU A 154 1.04 27.68 3.86
CA LEU A 154 2.31 28.31 3.49
C LEU A 154 2.29 28.93 2.10
N GLU A 155 1.15 28.89 1.40
CA GLU A 155 1.01 29.51 0.08
C GLU A 155 1.12 31.03 0.18
N GLY A 156 2.05 31.62 -0.57
CA GLY A 156 2.29 33.07 -0.56
C GLY A 156 3.07 33.59 0.66
N SER A 157 3.71 32.71 1.43
CA SER A 157 4.63 33.14 2.51
C SER A 157 5.97 33.66 1.94
N ASN A 158 6.65 34.54 2.68
CA ASN A 158 7.99 35.02 2.32
C ASN A 158 9.11 33.99 2.61
N VAL A 159 8.73 32.75 2.92
CA VAL A 159 9.66 31.68 3.28
C VAL A 159 10.22 31.07 1.99
N PRO A 160 11.54 30.76 1.91
CA PRO A 160 12.12 30.06 0.78
C PRO A 160 11.38 28.76 0.41
N ASP A 161 11.17 28.52 -0.89
CA ASP A 161 10.38 27.40 -1.42
C ASP A 161 10.83 26.02 -0.91
N PHE A 162 12.14 25.83 -0.68
CA PHE A 162 12.66 24.57 -0.15
C PHE A 162 12.21 24.30 1.29
N LEU A 163 12.13 25.35 2.14
CA LEU A 163 11.63 25.24 3.51
C LEU A 163 10.12 24.99 3.51
N VAL A 164 9.39 25.65 2.62
CA VAL A 164 7.96 25.40 2.43
C VAL A 164 7.72 23.94 2.07
N GLY A 165 8.51 23.39 1.14
CA GLY A 165 8.49 21.97 0.79
C GLY A 165 8.73 21.07 2.00
N TRP A 166 9.79 21.32 2.78
CA TRP A 166 10.09 20.53 3.97
C TRP A 166 8.98 20.60 5.01
N ILE A 167 8.53 21.79 5.38
CA ILE A 167 7.48 21.96 6.40
C ILE A 167 6.19 21.25 5.96
N ASN A 168 5.82 21.40 4.69
CA ASN A 168 4.65 20.76 4.13
C ASN A 168 4.73 19.23 4.16
N THR A 169 5.93 18.65 4.04
CA THR A 169 6.13 17.20 4.13
C THR A 169 6.30 16.68 5.55
N ILE A 170 6.90 17.47 6.45
CA ILE A 170 7.23 17.07 7.82
C ILE A 170 6.00 17.06 8.71
N ILE A 171 5.16 18.09 8.65
CA ILE A 171 4.01 18.21 9.56
C ILE A 171 2.99 17.06 9.42
N PRO A 172 2.61 16.60 8.21
CA PRO A 172 1.66 15.51 8.07
C PRO A 172 2.26 14.10 8.30
N THR A 173 3.59 13.97 8.42
CA THR A 173 4.29 12.69 8.65
C THR A 173 4.18 12.24 10.09
#